data_AF-A0A9E4T2Q8-F1
#
_entry.id   AF-A0A9E4T2Q8-F1
#
_cell.length_a   1.000
_cell.length_b   1.000
_cell.length_c   1.000
_cell.angle_alpha   90.00
_cell.angle_beta   90.00
_cell.angle_gamma   90.00
#
_symmetry.space_group_name_H-M   'P 1'
#
loop_
_entity.id
_entity.type
_entity.pdbx_description
1 polymer ?
#
loop_
_entity_poly.entity_id
_entity_poly.type
_entity_poly.pdbx_seq_one_letter_code
_entity_poly.pdbx_strand_id
1 'polypeptide(L)' 'MIKTLTRHGNSAALIIDKALLEILRIDMDTPLEIVTDGENLIISPVRDGAQPQRVTQALEQVNERHGRTLKRLAE' A
#
# COMPACT_ATOMS: atom_id res chain seq x y z
N MET A 1 -3.38 -19.39 5.73
CA MET A 1 -2.08 -20.09 5.71
C MET A 1 -1.29 -19.62 6.93
N ILE A 2 -0.75 -20.54 7.72
CA ILE A 2 0.17 -20.20 8.82
C ILE A 2 1.58 -20.56 8.33
N LYS A 3 2.49 -19.58 8.36
CA LYS A 3 3.90 -19.74 7.98
C LYS A 3 4.79 -19.34 9.14
N THR A 4 5.94 -20.00 9.25
CA THR A 4 6.97 -19.68 10.25
C THR A 4 8.17 -19.04 9.59
N LEU A 5 8.97 -18.35 10.40
CA LEU A 5 10.22 -17.75 9.96
C LEU A 5 11.28 -18.82 9.74
N THR A 6 12.14 -18.58 8.76
CA THR A 6 13.32 -19.40 8.46
C THR A 6 14.58 -18.60 8.73
N ARG A 7 15.67 -19.26 9.07
CA ARG A 7 16.95 -18.59 9.29
C ARG A 7 17.58 -18.22 7.96
N HIS A 8 17.98 -16.96 7.80
CA HIS A 8 18.74 -16.46 6.67
C HIS A 8 19.99 -15.74 7.19
N GLY A 9 21.08 -16.49 7.35
CA GLY A 9 22.29 -16.00 8.01
C GLY A 9 22.04 -15.58 9.46
N ASN A 10 22.35 -14.32 9.78
CA ASN A 10 22.10 -13.69 11.08
C ASN A 10 20.68 -13.10 11.20
N SER A 11 19.85 -13.26 10.18
CA SER A 11 18.50 -12.70 10.10
C SER A 11 17.44 -13.81 9.98
N ALA A 12 16.17 -13.41 10.05
CA ALA A 12 15.03 -14.26 9.77
C ALA A 12 14.36 -13.85 8.46
N ALA A 13 13.84 -14.82 7.72
CA ALA A 13 13.14 -14.62 6.46
C ALA A 13 11.77 -15.32 6.47
N LEU A 14 10.77 -14.65 5.92
CA LEU A 14 9.44 -15.20 5.67
C LEU A 14 9.32 -15.59 4.19
N ILE A 15 9.01 -16.87 3.92
CA ILE A 15 8.89 -17.36 2.54
C ILE A 15 7.49 -17.06 2.01
N ILE A 16 7.39 -16.22 0.98
CA ILE A 16 6.14 -15.89 0.30
C ILE A 16 5.99 -16.75 -0.95
N ASP A 17 4.80 -17.25 -1.23
CA ASP A 17 4.56 -18.07 -2.42
C ASP A 17 4.56 -17.20 -3.68
N LYS A 18 5.14 -17.72 -4.76
CA LYS A 18 5.25 -17.01 -6.04
C LYS A 18 3.90 -16.49 -6.54
N ALA A 19 2.84 -17.28 -6.39
CA ALA A 19 1.49 -16.88 -6.80
C ALA A 19 0.99 -15.60 -6.09
N LEU A 20 1.38 -15.38 -4.83
CA LEU A 20 1.00 -14.17 -4.09
C LEU A 20 1.78 -12.95 -4.60
N LEU A 21 3.06 -13.12 -4.93
CA LEU A 21 3.86 -12.07 -5.56
C LEU A 21 3.32 -11.68 -6.94
N GLU A 22 2.92 -12.67 -7.75
CA GLU A 22 2.32 -12.45 -9.08
C GLU A 22 1.00 -11.67 -9.00
N ILE A 23 0.11 -12.03 -8.06
CA ILE A 23 -1.15 -11.29 -7.83
C ILE A 23 -0.89 -9.85 -7.43
N LEU A 24 0.10 -9.61 -6.56
CA LEU A 24 0.45 -8.27 -6.09
C LEU A 24 1.31 -7.49 -7.09
N ARG A 25 1.78 -8.13 -8.16
CA ARG A 25 2.73 -7.61 -9.16
C ARG A 25 4.03 -7.13 -8.51
N ILE A 26 4.56 -7.96 -7.62
CA ILE A 26 5.84 -7.75 -6.94
C ILE A 26 6.87 -8.69 -7.57
N ASP A 27 8.00 -8.13 -7.96
CA ASP A 27 9.21 -8.86 -8.36
C ASP A 27 10.36 -8.58 -7.39
N MET A 28 11.55 -9.09 -7.70
CA MET A 28 12.74 -8.94 -6.84
C MET A 28 13.29 -7.51 -6.80
N ASP A 29 12.93 -6.68 -7.78
CA ASP A 29 13.40 -5.30 -7.91
C ASP A 29 12.36 -4.31 -7.37
N THR A 30 11.14 -4.78 -7.09
CA THR A 30 10.05 -3.98 -6.52
C THR A 30 10.38 -3.56 -5.09
N PRO A 31 10.52 -2.25 -4.80
CA PRO A 31 10.79 -1.81 -3.44
C PRO A 31 9.58 -2.07 -2.55
N LEU A 32 9.83 -2.58 -1.34
CA LEU A 32 8.79 -2.86 -0.35
C LEU A 32 9.00 -2.00 0.89
N GLU A 33 7.93 -1.39 1.37
CA GLU A 33 7.87 -0.73 2.67
C GLU A 33 7.39 -1.74 3.72
N ILE A 34 8.02 -1.71 4.89
CA ILE A 34 7.67 -2.53 6.04
C ILE A 34 7.29 -1.61 7.19
N VAL A 35 6.04 -1.73 7.66
CA VAL A 35 5.49 -0.95 8.78
C VAL A 35 4.94 -1.91 9.83
N THR A 36 4.91 -1.49 11.09
CA THR A 36 4.23 -2.22 12.16
C THR A 36 3.24 -1.31 12.87
N ASP A 37 2.10 -1.88 13.26
CA ASP A 37 1.13 -1.25 14.15
C ASP A 37 1.34 -1.67 15.63
N GLY A 38 2.40 -2.44 15.91
CA GLY A 38 2.72 -3.00 17.23
C GLY A 38 2.33 -4.47 17.41
N GLU A 39 1.42 -4.99 16.59
CA GLU A 39 0.97 -6.40 16.63
C GLU A 39 1.25 -7.12 15.31
N ASN A 40 1.08 -6.41 14.21
CA ASN A 40 1.19 -6.90 12.85
C ASN A 40 2.40 -6.31 12.14
N LEU A 41 2.93 -7.08 11.19
CA LEU A 41 3.87 -6.60 10.19
C LEU A 41 3.12 -6.38 8.88
N ILE A 42 3.08 -5.14 8.42
CA ILE A 42 2.43 -4.72 7.19
C ILE A 42 3.51 -4.52 6.13
N ILE A 43 3.42 -5.26 5.02
CA ILE A 43 4.36 -5.20 3.90
C ILE A 43 3.61 -4.68 2.68
N SER A 44 4.05 -3.56 2.13
CA SER A 44 3.39 -2.88 1.01
C SER A 44 4.38 -2.58 -0.12
N PRO A 45 4.03 -2.79 -1.39
CA PRO A 45 4.87 -2.35 -2.50
C PRO A 45 4.90 -0.84 -2.59
N VAL A 46 6.09 -0.27 -2.70
CA VAL A 46 6.27 1.16 -2.99
C VAL A 46 6.01 1.36 -4.47
N ARG A 47 4.93 2.08 -4.78
CA ARG A 47 4.52 2.40 -6.15
C ARG A 47 4.76 3.89 -6.38
N ASP A 48 5.79 4.23 -7.13
CA ASP A 48 6.11 5.61 -7.43
C ASP A 48 4.93 6.33 -8.12
N GLY A 49 4.50 7.44 -7.51
CA GLY A 49 3.95 8.60 -8.21
C GLY A 49 2.45 8.66 -8.52
N ALA A 50 1.64 7.61 -8.36
CA ALA A 50 0.26 7.65 -8.87
C ALA A 50 -0.84 7.90 -7.83
N GLN A 51 -0.67 7.53 -6.55
CA GLN A 51 -1.81 7.49 -5.63
C GLN A 51 -2.19 8.86 -5.05
N PRO A 52 -1.27 9.66 -4.45
CA PRO A 52 -1.67 10.91 -3.82
C PRO A 52 -2.05 11.96 -4.86
N GLN A 53 -1.23 12.15 -5.89
CA GLN A 53 -1.44 13.23 -6.87
C GLN A 53 -2.70 13.02 -7.71
N ARG A 54 -3.01 11.79 -8.13
CA ARG A 54 -4.27 11.53 -8.87
C ARG A 54 -5.49 11.69 -7.98
N VAL A 55 -5.41 11.25 -6.72
CA VAL A 55 -6.51 11.43 -5.75
C VAL A 55 -6.68 12.91 -5.42
N THR A 56 -5.60 13.65 -5.18
CA THR A 56 -5.61 15.11 -4.96
C THR A 56 -6.19 15.85 -6.17
N GLN A 57 -5.74 15.56 -7.39
CA GLN A 57 -6.26 16.18 -8.61
C GLN A 57 -7.74 15.86 -8.83
N ALA A 58 -8.17 14.62 -8.56
CA ALA A 58 -9.57 14.24 -8.65
C ALA A 58 -10.41 14.96 -7.58
N LEU A 59 -9.90 15.08 -6.35
CA LEU A 59 -10.55 15.82 -5.27
C LEU A 59 -10.64 17.32 -5.59
N GLU A 60 -9.61 17.93 -6.16
CA GLU A 60 -9.62 19.31 -6.62
C GLU A 60 -10.70 19.54 -7.67
N GLN A 61 -10.77 18.72 -8.73
CA GLN A 61 -11.81 18.82 -9.75
C GLN A 61 -13.22 18.67 -9.19
N VAL A 62 -13.42 17.73 -8.27
CA VAL A 62 -14.73 17.51 -7.63
C VAL A 62 -15.09 18.71 -6.75
N ASN A 63 -14.14 19.24 -5.99
CA ASN A 63 -14.34 20.40 -5.12
C ASN A 63 -14.61 21.68 -5.92
N GLU A 64 -13.94 21.90 -7.05
CA GLU A 64 -14.24 23.02 -7.96
C GLU A 64 -15.68 22.94 -8.50
N ARG A 65 -16.08 21.75 -8.96
CA ARG A 65 -17.39 21.56 -9.61
C ARG A 65 -18.56 21.53 -8.62
N HIS A 66 -18.34 20.98 -7.43
CA HIS A 66 -19.41 20.66 -6.49
C HIS A 66 -19.24 21.27 -5.09
N GLY A 67 -18.23 22.12 -4.87
CA GLY A 67 -17.88 22.64 -3.54
C GLY A 67 -19.04 23.31 -2.78
N ARG A 68 -19.96 23.99 -3.48
CA ARG A 68 -21.15 24.57 -2.85
C ARG A 68 -22.12 23.51 -2.32
N THR A 69 -22.32 22.42 -3.06
CA THR A 69 -23.17 21.30 -2.64
C THR A 69 -22.53 20.53 -1.50
N LEU A 70 -21.22 20.26 -1.60
CA LEU A 70 -20.46 19.56 -0.56
C LEU A 70 -20.47 20.33 0.77
N LYS A 71 -20.34 21.67 0.73
CA LYS A 71 -20.44 22.52 1.93
C LYS A 71 -21.82 22.43 2.60
N ARG A 72 -22.90 22.43 1.81
CA ARG A 72 -24.28 22.32 2.31
C ARG A 72 -24.62 20.94 2.88
N LEU A 73 -23.88 19.89 2.49
CA LEU A 73 -24.04 18.53 3.04
C LEU A 73 -23.29 18.33 4.35
N ALA A 74 -22.34 19.21 4.67
CA ALA A 74 -21.56 19.16 5.91
C ALA A 74 -22.20 19.99 7.05
N GLU A 75 -23.26 20.74 6.74
CA GLU A 75 -24.14 21.44 7.68
C GLU A 75 -25.28 20.52 8.15
#